data_AF-A0A437RK08-F1
#
_entry.id   AF-A0A437RK08-F1
#
_cell.length_a   1.000
_cell.length_b   1.000
_cell.length_c   1.000
_cell.angle_alpha   90.00
_cell.angle_beta   90.00
_cell.angle_gamma   90.00
#
_symmetry.space_group_name_H-M   'P 1'
#
loop_
_entity.id
_entity.type
_entity.pdbx_description
1 polymer ?
#
loop_
_entity_poly.entity_id
_entity_poly.type
_entity_poly.pdbx_seq_one_letter_code
_entity_poly.pdbx_strand_id
1 'polypeptide(L)'
;MIRTRLFAVLGVVLALGLTACATERAGTDDPIEQHQIVTELDAGRLRLTCDLACAGTWRAARKALRGLHQHGVWQELVVEVVRIGYASDLGYFYLGRAAEARGRPQAAAVYYRLSLATPGKCDGLVFDSCDGIRFPADAQAALARVGGK
;
A
#
# COMPACT_ATOMS: atom_id res chain seq x y z
N MET A 1 -51.56 -38.35 -13.60
CA MET A 1 -51.40 -37.50 -12.40
C MET A 1 -50.67 -38.34 -11.37
N ILE A 2 -49.46 -38.13 -10.85
CA ILE A 2 -48.56 -36.98 -10.68
C ILE A 2 -47.13 -37.58 -10.74
N ARG A 3 -46.43 -37.37 -11.86
CA ARG A 3 -44.97 -37.57 -11.97
C ARG A 3 -44.29 -36.34 -11.36
N THR A 4 -43.00 -36.47 -11.04
CA THR A 4 -42.03 -35.35 -11.05
C THR A 4 -42.19 -34.29 -9.95
N ARG A 5 -42.00 -34.64 -8.67
CA ARG A 5 -41.66 -33.63 -7.63
C ARG A 5 -40.60 -34.04 -6.60
N LEU A 6 -39.99 -35.23 -6.70
CA LEU A 6 -39.02 -35.68 -5.68
C LEU A 6 -37.55 -35.40 -5.99
N PHE A 7 -37.18 -35.07 -7.24
CA PHE A 7 -35.77 -34.84 -7.62
C PHE A 7 -35.38 -33.35 -7.71
N ALA A 8 -36.34 -32.43 -7.62
CA ALA A 8 -36.08 -31.00 -7.80
C ALA A 8 -35.62 -30.26 -6.53
N VAL A 9 -35.66 -30.90 -5.35
CA VAL A 9 -35.36 -30.22 -4.08
C VAL A 9 -33.88 -30.36 -3.68
N LEU A 10 -33.13 -31.31 -4.27
CA LEU A 10 -31.72 -31.55 -3.89
C LEU A 10 -30.69 -30.78 -4.73
N GLY A 11 -31.11 -30.09 -5.80
CA GLY A 11 -30.19 -29.41 -6.74
C GLY A 11 -30.02 -27.90 -6.54
N VAL A 12 -30.87 -27.25 -5.73
CA VAL A 12 -30.96 -25.77 -5.69
C VAL A 12 -30.10 -25.15 -4.58
N VAL A 13 -29.64 -25.92 -3.59
CA VAL A 13 -28.88 -25.36 -2.46
C VAL A 13 -27.39 -25.14 -2.78
N LEU A 14 -26.86 -25.72 -3.87
CA LEU A 14 -25.42 -25.73 -4.16
C LEU A 14 -24.93 -24.61 -5.10
N ALA A 15 -25.77 -23.66 -5.50
CA ALA A 15 -25.44 -22.68 -6.56
C ALA A 15 -25.30 -21.21 -6.10
N LEU A 16 -25.41 -20.89 -4.80
CA LEU A 16 -25.50 -19.50 -4.31
C LEU A 16 -24.29 -19.03 -3.48
N GLY A 17 -23.16 -19.76 -3.50
CA GLY A 17 -22.03 -19.50 -2.59
C GLY A 17 -20.83 -18.71 -3.14
N LEU A 18 -20.85 -18.25 -4.39
CA LEU A 18 -19.68 -17.59 -5.01
C LEU A 18 -20.02 -16.17 -5.52
N THR A 19 -20.74 -15.37 -4.74
CA THR A 19 -20.65 -13.93 -4.92
C THR A 19 -19.34 -13.48 -4.28
N ALA A 20 -18.27 -13.50 -5.08
CA ALA A 20 -17.04 -12.82 -4.75
C ALA A 20 -17.39 -11.36 -4.42
N CYS A 21 -17.16 -10.94 -3.18
CA CYS A 21 -17.14 -9.52 -2.85
C CYS A 21 -16.03 -8.90 -3.70
N ALA A 22 -16.38 -8.33 -4.84
CA ALA A 22 -15.56 -7.32 -5.49
C ALA A 22 -15.62 -6.10 -4.56
N THR A 23 -14.79 -6.12 -3.52
CA THR A 23 -14.52 -4.94 -2.72
C THR A 23 -13.98 -3.89 -3.68
N GLU A 24 -14.71 -2.80 -3.87
CA GLU A 24 -14.22 -1.61 -4.56
C GLU A 24 -12.89 -1.23 -3.91
N ARG A 25 -11.82 -1.18 -4.72
CA ARG A 25 -10.49 -0.83 -4.24
C ARG A 25 -10.50 0.66 -3.91
N ALA A 26 -10.09 1.02 -2.70
CA ALA A 26 -9.77 2.40 -2.39
C ALA A 26 -8.54 2.79 -3.24
N GLY A 27 -8.76 3.71 -4.18
CA GLY A 27 -7.79 4.24 -5.13
C GLY A 27 -8.47 5.30 -5.98
N THR A 28 -7.71 6.14 -6.68
CA THR A 28 -8.27 6.97 -7.75
C THR A 28 -8.42 6.08 -8.99
N ASP A 29 -9.63 5.96 -9.54
CA ASP A 29 -9.86 5.23 -10.79
C ASP A 29 -9.48 6.05 -12.02
N ASP A 30 -9.08 7.33 -11.84
CA ASP A 30 -8.65 8.20 -12.93
C ASP A 30 -7.23 7.82 -13.41
N PRO A 31 -7.09 7.32 -14.66
CA PRO A 31 -5.78 6.95 -15.20
C PRO A 31 -4.80 8.12 -15.29
N ILE A 32 -5.29 9.36 -15.46
CA ILE A 32 -4.45 10.55 -15.56
C ILE A 32 -3.81 10.86 -14.21
N GLU A 33 -4.60 10.81 -13.13
CA GLU A 33 -4.11 11.05 -11.78
C GLU A 33 -3.07 10.00 -11.37
N GLN A 34 -3.35 8.72 -11.64
CA GLN A 34 -2.39 7.64 -11.36
C GLN A 34 -1.06 7.85 -12.12
N HIS A 35 -1.13 8.24 -13.39
CA HIS A 35 0.07 8.52 -14.19
C HIS A 35 0.89 9.68 -13.62
N GLN A 36 0.24 10.75 -13.17
CA GLN A 36 0.90 11.88 -12.54
C GLN A 36 1.56 11.47 -11.22
N ILE A 37 0.87 10.72 -10.36
CA ILE A 37 1.43 10.20 -9.11
C ILE A 37 2.71 9.39 -9.37
N VAL A 38 2.68 8.50 -10.37
CA VAL A 38 3.85 7.68 -10.74
C VAL A 38 4.98 8.53 -11.33
N THR A 39 4.67 9.57 -12.08
CA THR A 39 5.67 10.51 -12.61
C THR A 39 6.36 11.27 -11.48
N GLU A 40 5.61 11.74 -10.48
CA GLU A 40 6.14 12.40 -9.30
C GLU A 40 6.93 11.44 -8.40
N LEU A 41 6.52 10.17 -8.33
CA LEU A 41 7.29 9.10 -7.68
C LEU A 41 8.66 8.96 -8.34
N ASP A 42 8.69 8.77 -9.66
CA ASP A 42 9.91 8.54 -10.44
C ASP A 42 10.87 9.74 -10.33
N ALA A 43 10.36 10.94 -10.07
CA ALA A 43 11.14 12.14 -9.84
C ALA A 43 11.53 12.39 -8.37
N GLY A 44 11.07 11.58 -7.41
CA GLY A 44 11.38 11.76 -5.99
C GLY A 44 10.66 12.96 -5.34
N ARG A 45 9.54 13.42 -5.93
CA ARG A 45 8.86 14.68 -5.54
C ARG A 45 7.62 14.50 -4.67
N LEU A 46 7.09 13.29 -4.51
CA LEU A 46 5.93 13.06 -3.65
C LEU A 46 6.23 13.44 -2.19
N ARG A 47 5.32 14.19 -1.56
CA ARG A 47 5.40 14.53 -0.13
C ARG A 47 4.09 14.14 0.52
N LEU A 48 4.21 13.35 1.59
CA LEU A 48 3.09 12.99 2.45
C LEU A 48 2.95 14.14 3.46
N THR A 49 1.83 14.85 3.40
CA THR A 49 1.61 16.10 4.16
C THR A 49 0.57 15.96 5.25
N CYS A 50 -0.07 14.79 5.36
CA CYS A 50 -1.07 14.55 6.39
C CYS A 50 -0.42 13.90 7.61
N ASP A 51 -0.46 14.58 8.75
CA ASP A 51 0.02 14.03 10.02
C ASP A 51 -1.11 13.22 10.70
N LEU A 52 -1.38 13.48 11.97
CA LEU A 52 -2.31 12.69 12.80
C LEU A 52 -3.73 12.56 12.22
N ALA A 53 -4.18 13.53 11.42
CA ALA A 53 -5.51 13.49 10.81
C ALA A 53 -5.74 12.25 9.91
N CYS A 54 -4.67 11.70 9.31
CA CYS A 54 -4.78 10.53 8.43
C CYS A 54 -4.44 9.20 9.11
N ALA A 55 -4.10 9.22 10.40
CA ALA A 55 -3.73 8.01 11.14
C ALA A 55 -4.85 6.96 11.18
N GLY A 56 -6.11 7.40 11.25
CA GLY A 56 -7.28 6.52 11.22
C GLY A 56 -7.42 5.79 9.88
N THR A 57 -7.37 6.55 8.77
CA THR A 57 -7.45 6.03 7.41
C THR A 57 -6.26 5.10 7.11
N TRP A 58 -5.05 5.48 7.52
CA TRP A 58 -3.86 4.65 7.40
C TRP A 58 -4.03 3.31 8.12
N ARG A 59 -4.51 3.35 9.38
CA ARG A 59 -4.75 2.14 10.17
C ARG A 59 -5.77 1.21 9.51
N ALA A 60 -6.84 1.75 8.95
CA ALA A 60 -7.84 0.97 8.22
C ALA A 60 -7.27 0.32 6.95
N ALA A 61 -6.43 1.06 6.20
CA ALA A 61 -5.83 0.58 4.96
C ALA A 61 -4.59 -0.31 5.15
N ARG A 62 -3.99 -0.34 6.35
CA ARG A 62 -2.67 -0.96 6.62
C ARG A 62 -2.53 -2.39 6.09
N LYS A 63 -3.53 -3.24 6.31
CA LYS A 63 -3.48 -4.63 5.84
C LYS A 63 -3.39 -4.71 4.31
N ALA A 64 -4.12 -3.84 3.61
CA ALA A 64 -4.08 -3.77 2.15
C ALA A 64 -2.73 -3.22 1.67
N LEU A 65 -2.26 -2.11 2.25
CA LEU A 65 -0.95 -1.53 1.95
C LEU A 65 0.20 -2.53 2.13
N ARG A 66 0.21 -3.25 3.26
CA ARG A 66 1.18 -4.32 3.49
C ARG A 66 1.12 -5.39 2.41
N GLY A 67 -0.07 -5.82 2.01
CA GLY A 67 -0.26 -6.79 0.93
C GLY A 67 0.32 -6.29 -0.38
N LEU A 68 0.01 -5.06 -0.77
CA LEU A 68 0.55 -4.44 -1.99
C LEU A 68 2.09 -4.40 -1.97
N HIS A 69 2.68 -4.02 -0.84
CA HIS A 69 4.14 -4.03 -0.66
C HIS A 69 4.74 -5.44 -0.73
N GLN A 70 4.16 -6.42 -0.03
CA GLN A 70 4.65 -7.80 0.00
C GLN A 70 4.57 -8.50 -1.37
N HIS A 71 3.58 -8.16 -2.18
CA HIS A 71 3.36 -8.73 -3.50
C HIS A 71 3.97 -7.91 -4.64
N GLY A 72 4.63 -6.80 -4.34
CA GLY A 72 5.28 -5.95 -5.34
C GLY A 72 4.32 -5.23 -6.28
N VAL A 73 3.11 -4.95 -5.80
CA VAL A 73 2.05 -4.25 -6.53
C VAL A 73 2.27 -2.74 -6.36
N TRP A 74 3.35 -2.25 -6.99
CA TRP A 74 3.96 -0.95 -6.66
C TRP A 74 3.13 0.27 -7.06
N GLN A 75 2.42 0.20 -8.19
CA GLN A 75 1.62 1.33 -8.67
C GLN A 75 0.45 1.61 -7.72
N GLU A 76 -0.33 0.58 -7.41
CA GLU A 76 -1.45 0.66 -6.49
C GLU A 76 -0.98 0.99 -5.07
N LEU A 77 0.18 0.46 -4.64
CA LEU A 77 0.78 0.83 -3.36
C LEU A 77 1.02 2.33 -3.27
N VAL A 78 1.66 2.92 -4.29
CA VAL A 78 2.01 4.34 -4.29
C VAL A 78 0.76 5.20 -4.37
N VAL A 79 -0.20 4.85 -5.23
CA VAL A 79 -1.48 5.55 -5.33
C VAL A 79 -2.17 5.60 -3.98
N GLU A 80 -2.25 4.47 -3.28
CA GLU A 80 -2.94 4.42 -1.98
C GLU A 80 -2.17 5.14 -0.87
N VAL A 81 -0.84 5.03 -0.84
CA VAL A 81 0.01 5.77 0.11
C VAL A 81 -0.14 7.28 -0.08
N VAL A 82 -0.15 7.76 -1.34
CA VAL A 82 -0.29 9.19 -1.66
C VAL A 82 -1.71 9.67 -1.37
N ARG A 83 -2.74 8.90 -1.74
CA ARG A 83 -4.14 9.24 -1.45
C ARG A 83 -4.40 9.41 0.03
N ILE A 84 -3.83 8.54 0.87
CA ILE A 84 -3.93 8.66 2.34
C ILE A 84 -3.06 9.82 2.84
N GLY A 85 -1.87 10.00 2.26
CA GLY A 85 -0.99 11.14 2.57
C GLY A 85 -0.35 11.09 3.96
N TYR A 86 -0.43 9.96 4.68
CA TYR A 86 0.03 9.86 6.07
C TYR A 86 1.56 9.88 6.17
N ALA A 87 2.11 10.97 6.73
CA ALA A 87 3.53 11.28 6.79
C ALA A 87 4.31 10.44 7.84
N SER A 88 4.42 9.14 7.59
CA SER A 88 5.15 8.21 8.46
C SER A 88 6.42 7.65 7.82
N ASP A 89 7.31 7.14 8.66
CA ASP A 89 8.51 6.41 8.24
C ASP A 89 8.16 5.23 7.33
N LEU A 90 7.12 4.46 7.65
CA LEU A 90 6.63 3.37 6.81
C LEU A 90 6.05 3.87 5.48
N GLY A 91 5.28 4.96 5.48
CA GLY A 91 4.73 5.56 4.26
C GLY A 91 5.83 5.97 3.28
N TYR A 92 6.82 6.72 3.76
CA TYR A 92 7.97 7.08 2.93
C TYR A 92 8.83 5.86 2.55
N PHE A 93 8.95 4.85 3.40
CA PHE A 93 9.64 3.62 3.06
C PHE A 93 8.96 2.89 1.89
N TYR A 94 7.63 2.82 1.87
CA TYR A 94 6.86 2.25 0.76
C TYR A 94 7.07 3.00 -0.56
N LEU A 95 7.11 4.34 -0.52
CA LEU A 95 7.47 5.15 -1.70
C LEU A 95 8.89 4.83 -2.19
N GLY A 96 9.86 4.69 -1.27
CA GLY A 96 11.23 4.31 -1.60
C GLY A 96 11.33 2.92 -2.25
N ARG A 97 10.61 1.93 -1.71
CA ARG A 97 10.54 0.56 -2.26
C ARG A 97 9.97 0.53 -3.66
N ALA A 98 8.89 1.28 -3.90
CA ALA A 98 8.26 1.37 -5.21
C ALA A 98 9.17 2.07 -6.23
N ALA A 99 9.79 3.19 -5.87
CA ALA A 99 10.74 3.89 -6.73
C ALA A 99 11.97 3.01 -7.06
N GLU A 100 12.48 2.27 -6.08
CA GLU A 100 13.59 1.33 -6.30
C GLU A 100 13.21 0.22 -7.27
N ALA A 101 12.04 -0.41 -7.09
CA ALA A 101 11.57 -1.49 -7.95
C ALA A 101 11.33 -1.03 -9.40
N ARG A 102 11.08 0.26 -9.61
CA ARG A 102 10.94 0.90 -10.92
C ARG A 102 12.27 1.34 -11.55
N GLY A 103 13.40 1.04 -10.92
CA GLY A 103 14.72 1.41 -11.42
C GLY A 103 15.00 2.91 -11.30
N ARG A 104 14.49 3.57 -10.25
CA ARG A 104 14.72 4.98 -9.95
C ARG A 104 15.52 5.11 -8.64
N PRO A 105 16.82 4.73 -8.62
CA PRO A 105 17.60 4.68 -7.39
C PRO A 105 17.75 6.04 -6.71
N GLN A 106 17.89 7.12 -7.49
CA GLN A 106 17.98 8.48 -6.95
C GLN A 106 16.68 8.91 -6.24
N ALA A 107 15.52 8.63 -6.84
CA ALA A 107 14.22 8.91 -6.24
C ALA A 107 13.99 8.04 -4.98
N ALA A 108 14.34 6.76 -5.06
CA ALA A 108 14.27 5.85 -3.91
C ALA A 108 15.11 6.37 -2.73
N ALA A 109 16.33 6.85 -2.99
CA ALA A 109 17.19 7.43 -1.97
C ALA A 109 16.55 8.65 -1.29
N VAL A 110 15.83 9.50 -2.03
CA VAL A 110 15.08 10.62 -1.45
C VAL A 110 14.05 10.11 -0.45
N TYR A 111 13.22 9.13 -0.84
CA TYR A 111 12.17 8.62 0.03
C TYR A 111 12.70 7.85 1.25
N TYR A 112 13.78 7.08 1.10
CA TYR A 112 14.41 6.45 2.27
C TYR A 112 14.98 7.47 3.25
N ARG A 113 15.55 8.59 2.77
CA ARG A 113 15.96 9.69 3.66
C ARG A 113 14.76 10.35 4.35
N LEU A 114 13.66 10.56 3.64
CA LEU A 114 12.42 11.08 4.23
C LEU A 114 11.85 10.14 5.29
N SER A 115 11.90 8.82 5.05
CA SER A 115 11.50 7.79 6.02
C SER A 115 12.33 7.86 7.31
N LEU A 116 13.64 8.10 7.20
CA LEU A 116 14.51 8.26 8.36
C LEU A 116 14.27 9.58 9.10
N ALA A 117 13.96 10.66 8.37
CA ALA A 117 13.85 12.01 8.91
C ALA A 117 12.47 12.37 9.45
N THR A 118 11.40 11.72 9.00
CA THR A 118 10.03 12.09 9.38
C THR A 118 9.78 11.84 10.88
N PRO A 119 9.07 12.74 11.58
CA PRO A 119 8.70 12.55 12.98
C PRO A 119 7.62 11.48 13.17
N GLY A 120 6.78 11.23 12.16
CA GLY A 120 5.73 10.21 12.22
C GLY A 120 6.33 8.81 12.22
N LYS A 121 6.23 8.09 13.33
CA LYS A 121 6.74 6.72 13.46
C LYS A 121 5.63 5.69 13.41
N CYS A 122 5.90 4.56 12.76
CA CYS A 122 5.00 3.40 12.73
C CYS A 122 5.12 2.56 14.01
N ASP A 123 6.24 2.68 14.73
CA ASP A 123 6.43 2.05 16.02
C ASP A 123 5.95 2.97 17.14
N GLY A 124 5.60 2.35 18.26
CA GLY A 124 5.14 3.04 19.44
C GLY A 124 5.26 2.13 20.64
N LEU A 125 5.34 2.73 21.83
CA LEU A 125 5.53 2.01 23.09
C LEU A 125 4.46 0.92 23.34
N VAL A 126 3.25 1.14 22.82
CA VAL A 126 2.07 0.29 23.06
C VAL A 126 1.65 -0.48 21.80
N PHE A 127 1.92 0.06 20.61
CA PHE A 127 1.45 -0.52 19.36
C PHE A 127 2.52 -0.40 18.28
N ASP A 128 2.97 -1.54 17.76
CA ASP A 128 3.80 -1.61 16.55
C ASP A 128 2.92 -1.79 15.31
N SER A 129 3.05 -0.88 14.36
CA SER A 129 2.35 -0.90 13.09
C SER A 129 3.29 -0.87 11.87
N CYS A 130 4.58 -1.17 12.07
CA CYS A 130 5.61 -1.12 11.04
C CYS A 130 5.56 -2.27 10.02
N ASP A 131 4.58 -3.16 10.11
CA ASP A 131 4.37 -4.26 9.16
C ASP A 131 5.58 -5.20 9.01
N GLY A 132 6.35 -5.35 10.10
CA GLY A 132 7.56 -6.17 10.16
C GLY A 132 8.82 -5.48 9.62
N ILE A 133 8.74 -4.21 9.20
CA ILE A 133 9.90 -3.39 8.85
C ILE A 133 10.53 -2.85 10.13
N ARG A 134 11.85 -2.97 10.24
CA ARG A 134 12.61 -2.52 11.42
C ARG A 134 13.25 -1.18 11.15
N PHE A 135 12.69 -0.12 11.72
CA PHE A 135 13.27 1.22 11.64
C PHE A 135 14.27 1.45 12.79
N PRO A 136 15.39 2.17 12.55
CA PRO A 136 15.82 2.76 11.27
C PRO A 136 16.62 1.78 10.38
N ALA A 137 16.93 0.57 10.86
CA ALA A 137 17.91 -0.33 10.24
C ALA A 137 17.57 -0.70 8.79
N ASP A 138 16.33 -1.11 8.49
CA ASP A 138 15.93 -1.56 7.16
C ASP A 138 15.91 -0.39 6.16
N ALA A 139 15.55 0.83 6.60
CA ALA A 139 15.60 2.03 5.78
C ALA A 139 17.04 2.46 5.47
N GLN A 140 17.95 2.37 6.45
CA GLN A 140 19.38 2.63 6.23
C GLN A 140 19.99 1.62 5.26
N ALA A 141 19.67 0.33 5.43
CA ALA A 141 20.12 -0.71 4.51
C ALA A 141 19.58 -0.50 3.09
N ALA A 142 18.32 -0.06 2.96
CA ALA A 142 17.74 0.28 1.68
C ALA A 142 18.41 1.49 1.02
N LEU A 143 18.66 2.55 1.80
CA LEU A 143 19.38 3.73 1.33
C LEU A 143 20.80 3.40 0.86
N ALA A 144 21.55 2.61 1.62
CA ALA A 144 22.89 2.15 1.23
C ALA A 144 22.86 1.35 -0.07
N ARG A 145 21.87 0.46 -0.25
CA ARG A 145 21.72 -0.37 -1.45
C ARG A 145 21.45 0.45 -2.72
N VAL A 146 20.71 1.55 -2.63
CA VAL A 146 20.43 2.42 -3.79
C VAL A 146 21.47 3.52 -3.99
N GLY A 147 22.20 3.91 -2.95
CA GLY A 147 23.24 4.94 -3.03
C GLY A 147 24.51 4.52 -3.77
N GLY A 148 24.71 3.21 -3.99
CA GLY A 148 25.82 2.67 -4.78
C GLY A 148 25.50 2.42 -6.27
N LYS A 149 24.35 2.89 -6.76
CA LYS A 149 23.86 2.72 -8.14
C LYS A 149 23.71 4.06 -8.83
#